data_AF-A0A939QQT8-F1
#
_entry.id   AF-A0A939QQT8-F1
#
_cell.length_a   1.000
_cell.length_b   1.000
_cell.length_c   1.000
_cell.angle_alpha   90.00
_cell.angle_beta   90.00
_cell.angle_gamma   90.00
#
_symmetry.space_group_name_H-M   'P 1'
#
loop_
_entity.id
_entity.type
_entity.pdbx_description
1 polymer ?
#
loop_
_entity_poly.entity_id
_entity_poly.type
_entity_poly.pdbx_seq_one_letter_code
_entity_poly.pdbx_strand_id
1 'polypeptide(L)'
;MAPTTIPFGDPKAVKKWSGNLFIATMKKSYWDRKFIGDSDEFVIQRLTDLESDAGDTIQFDLSVQLRSKPTYGDNRLQGKEEALRFYSDEVKIDQMRHGVSAGGKMSRKRTIHNIRKIGRDRLSDYWSKFMDQMVTIYMAGSRGVNENFYEDIGWAGHANNPIQAPDAAHLLYGGDATSKATLDSGDKMNAALIRRAKVKAGMMAAVAPENAQMLPVMINGEAHYICVMSEFQSYDMKSADAAGWLEYQKAAAGAEGRNSPLFKGNLGMIDNVVLHDHQDMIRFSDYGAGGNVKAARALFMGRQAGVIAFGATGGYRFSWTEEMQDHGNEPVISAGIIAGAKKTRFNNTDFGNLSLDTAAADPNAAA
;
A
#
# COMPACT_ATOMS: atom_id res chain seq x y z
N MET A 1 18.23 -16.26 -43.96
CA MET A 1 17.20 -15.96 -42.94
C MET A 1 17.11 -14.44 -42.83
N ALA A 2 16.02 -13.84 -43.27
CA ALA A 2 15.82 -12.40 -43.10
C ALA A 2 15.77 -12.09 -41.59
N PRO A 3 16.60 -11.19 -41.05
CA PRO A 3 16.44 -10.77 -39.67
C PRO A 3 15.07 -10.10 -39.58
N THR A 4 14.17 -10.66 -38.77
CA THR A 4 12.88 -10.04 -38.45
C THR A 4 13.12 -8.82 -37.58
N THR A 5 13.59 -7.73 -38.21
CA THR A 5 13.68 -6.41 -37.61
C THR A 5 12.27 -5.86 -37.51
N ILE A 6 11.64 -6.05 -36.35
CA ILE A 6 10.34 -5.46 -36.04
C ILE A 6 10.53 -3.93 -35.95
N PRO A 7 9.85 -3.14 -36.79
CA PRO A 7 9.96 -1.68 -36.77
C PRO A 7 9.52 -1.10 -35.41
N PHE A 8 10.02 0.09 -35.07
CA PHE A 8 9.54 0.83 -33.89
C PHE A 8 8.08 1.23 -34.11
N GLY A 9 7.23 1.03 -33.11
CA GLY A 9 5.79 1.32 -33.20
C GLY A 9 4.91 0.21 -33.81
N ASP A 10 5.44 -0.99 -34.09
CA ASP A 10 4.60 -2.12 -34.55
C ASP A 10 3.54 -2.48 -33.48
N PRO A 11 2.23 -2.53 -33.82
CA PRO A 11 1.16 -2.81 -32.86
C PRO A 11 1.32 -4.13 -32.09
N LYS A 12 1.90 -5.17 -32.70
CA LYS A 12 2.14 -6.46 -32.03
C LYS A 12 3.28 -6.37 -31.04
N ALA A 13 4.31 -5.58 -31.35
CA ALA A 13 5.42 -5.34 -30.44
C ALA A 13 4.98 -4.52 -29.24
N VAL A 14 4.21 -3.46 -29.48
CA VAL A 14 3.63 -2.61 -28.44
C VAL A 14 2.83 -3.43 -27.43
N LYS A 15 1.92 -4.31 -27.89
CA LYS A 15 1.16 -5.21 -26.98
C LYS A 15 2.07 -6.14 -26.17
N LYS A 16 3.07 -6.75 -26.82
CA LYS A 16 4.03 -7.63 -26.13
C LYS A 16 4.87 -6.88 -25.09
N TRP A 17 5.31 -5.66 -25.39
CA TRP A 17 6.14 -4.86 -24.48
C TRP A 17 5.31 -4.28 -23.34
N SER A 18 4.07 -3.84 -23.60
CA SER A 18 3.09 -3.46 -22.59
C SER A 18 2.84 -4.60 -21.59
N GLY A 19 2.50 -5.81 -22.06
CA GLY A 19 2.27 -6.96 -21.19
C GLY A 19 3.51 -7.38 -20.38
N ASN A 20 4.70 -7.33 -20.99
CA ASN A 20 5.95 -7.61 -20.29
C ASN A 20 6.32 -6.54 -19.26
N LEU A 21 6.07 -5.27 -19.55
CA LEU A 21 6.27 -4.16 -18.62
C LEU A 21 5.37 -4.35 -17.40
N PHE A 22 4.10 -4.67 -17.62
CA PHE A 22 3.15 -4.94 -16.54
C PHE A 22 3.63 -6.06 -15.62
N ILE A 23 3.94 -7.24 -16.18
CA ILE A 23 4.41 -8.38 -15.39
C ILE A 23 5.70 -8.06 -14.64
N ALA A 24 6.63 -7.34 -15.27
CA ALA A 24 7.88 -6.95 -14.62
C ALA A 24 7.65 -5.96 -13.46
N THR A 25 6.75 -5.00 -13.66
CA THR A 25 6.42 -3.96 -12.67
C THR A 25 5.72 -4.56 -11.45
N MET A 26 4.74 -5.44 -11.66
CA MET A 26 4.05 -6.15 -10.58
C MET A 26 5.00 -7.02 -9.75
N LYS A 27 5.93 -7.73 -10.41
CA LYS A 27 6.89 -8.58 -9.70
C LYS A 27 7.89 -7.80 -8.83
N LYS A 28 8.18 -6.56 -9.19
CA LYS A 28 9.10 -5.68 -8.48
C LYS A 28 8.43 -4.86 -7.39
N SER A 29 7.15 -4.52 -7.57
CA SER A 29 6.37 -3.79 -6.56
C SER A 29 6.25 -4.60 -5.27
N TYR A 30 6.55 -3.95 -4.15
CA TYR A 30 6.44 -4.51 -2.82
C TYR A 30 4.98 -4.74 -2.44
N TRP A 31 4.11 -3.74 -2.67
CA TRP A 31 2.71 -3.81 -2.30
C TRP A 31 1.94 -4.79 -3.16
N ASP A 32 2.14 -4.73 -4.48
CA ASP A 32 1.37 -5.52 -5.44
C ASP A 32 1.67 -7.03 -5.36
N ARG A 33 2.92 -7.39 -5.09
CA ARG A 33 3.33 -8.79 -4.97
C ARG A 33 2.79 -9.47 -3.70
N LYS A 34 2.57 -8.71 -2.63
CA LYS A 34 2.34 -9.25 -1.29
C LYS A 34 0.92 -8.98 -0.79
N PHE A 35 0.41 -7.76 -0.92
CA PHE A 35 -0.72 -7.26 -0.14
C PHE A 35 -1.96 -6.91 -0.97
N ILE A 36 -1.82 -6.76 -2.29
CA ILE A 36 -2.90 -6.39 -3.20
C ILE A 36 -3.51 -7.64 -3.84
N GLY A 37 -4.84 -7.74 -3.84
CA GLY A 37 -5.57 -8.78 -4.57
C GLY A 37 -6.99 -8.34 -4.92
N ASP A 38 -7.67 -9.13 -5.75
CA ASP A 38 -8.98 -8.74 -6.31
C ASP A 38 -10.16 -9.08 -5.38
N SER A 39 -9.92 -9.83 -4.29
CA SER A 39 -10.93 -10.20 -3.29
C SER A 39 -10.94 -9.24 -2.08
N ASP A 40 -12.06 -9.21 -1.36
CA ASP A 40 -12.24 -8.47 -0.10
C ASP A 40 -11.42 -9.07 1.07
N GLU A 41 -10.86 -10.26 0.91
CA GLU A 41 -9.99 -10.90 1.90
C GLU A 41 -8.57 -10.30 1.96
N PHE A 42 -8.17 -9.54 0.94
CA PHE A 42 -6.84 -8.94 0.86
C PHE A 42 -6.73 -7.65 1.69
N VAL A 43 -5.50 -7.28 2.06
CA VAL A 43 -5.22 -6.04 2.79
C VAL A 43 -5.60 -4.82 1.96
N ILE A 44 -5.17 -4.80 0.70
CA ILE A 44 -5.57 -3.78 -0.26
C ILE A 44 -6.40 -4.47 -1.34
N GLN A 45 -7.64 -4.03 -1.47
CA GLN A 45 -8.53 -4.55 -2.50
C GLN A 45 -8.27 -3.85 -3.83
N ARG A 46 -8.11 -4.63 -4.89
CA ARG A 46 -8.04 -4.15 -6.25
C ARG A 46 -9.44 -4.08 -6.84
N LEU A 47 -9.80 -2.90 -7.32
CA LEU A 47 -11.05 -2.64 -8.03
C LEU A 47 -10.76 -2.62 -9.54
N THR A 48 -11.43 -3.50 -10.27
CA THR A 48 -11.21 -3.73 -11.71
C THR A 48 -12.37 -3.27 -12.58
N ASP A 49 -13.39 -2.64 -12.00
CA ASP A 49 -14.64 -2.30 -12.72
C ASP A 49 -14.41 -1.35 -13.90
N LEU A 50 -13.47 -0.40 -13.75
CA LEU A 50 -13.09 0.54 -14.83
C LEU A 50 -12.05 -0.02 -15.82
N GLU A 51 -11.75 -1.33 -15.75
CA GLU A 51 -10.95 -1.97 -16.80
C GLU A 51 -11.78 -2.29 -18.05
N SER A 52 -13.09 -2.53 -17.90
CA SER A 52 -14.01 -2.74 -19.00
C SER A 52 -14.94 -1.57 -19.27
N ASP A 53 -15.30 -0.84 -18.21
CA ASP A 53 -16.36 0.16 -18.27
C ASP A 53 -15.82 1.59 -18.38
N ALA A 54 -16.58 2.46 -19.04
CA ALA A 54 -16.23 3.86 -19.20
C ALA A 54 -16.60 4.65 -17.93
N GLY A 55 -15.63 5.37 -17.37
CA GLY A 55 -15.81 6.21 -16.19
C GLY A 55 -14.47 6.59 -15.56
N ASP A 56 -14.52 7.49 -14.59
CA ASP A 56 -13.36 7.95 -13.83
C ASP A 56 -13.48 7.68 -12.32
N THR A 57 -14.63 7.16 -11.86
CA THR A 57 -14.96 6.98 -10.45
C THR A 57 -15.53 5.57 -10.21
N ILE A 58 -15.01 4.88 -9.19
CA ILE A 58 -15.56 3.61 -8.68
C ILE A 58 -16.18 3.86 -7.32
N GLN A 59 -17.44 3.48 -7.15
CA GLN A 59 -18.11 3.42 -5.85
C GLN A 59 -18.07 1.99 -5.34
N PHE A 60 -17.68 1.81 -4.08
CA PHE A 60 -17.68 0.52 -3.43
C PHE A 60 -18.39 0.62 -2.08
N ASP A 61 -19.17 -0.42 -1.79
CA ASP A 61 -20.02 -0.47 -0.60
C ASP A 61 -19.51 -1.51 0.40
N LEU A 62 -19.50 -1.14 1.67
CA LEU A 62 -19.33 -2.07 2.78
C LEU A 62 -20.71 -2.44 3.34
N SER A 63 -21.02 -3.73 3.31
CA SER A 63 -22.19 -4.28 4.03
C SER A 63 -21.86 -4.43 5.52
N VAL A 64 -22.69 -3.83 6.37
CA VAL A 64 -22.51 -3.87 7.83
C VAL A 64 -23.24 -5.08 8.42
N GLN A 65 -22.71 -5.62 9.52
CA GLN A 65 -23.34 -6.74 10.24
C GLN A 65 -24.75 -6.40 10.75
N LEU A 66 -25.65 -7.38 10.68
CA LEU A 66 -26.98 -7.37 11.29
C LEU A 66 -26.88 -7.31 12.82
N ARG A 67 -27.77 -6.57 13.48
CA ARG A 67 -27.75 -6.36 14.95
C ARG A 67 -29.08 -6.60 15.65
N SER A 68 -30.16 -6.70 14.90
CA SER A 68 -31.48 -6.88 15.49
C SER A 68 -31.57 -8.24 16.15
N LYS A 69 -32.20 -8.28 17.33
CA LYS A 69 -32.38 -9.52 18.07
C LYS A 69 -33.20 -10.51 17.23
N PRO A 70 -32.90 -11.82 17.31
CA PRO A 70 -33.74 -12.82 16.65
C PRO A 70 -35.16 -12.79 17.26
N THR A 71 -36.16 -13.09 16.43
CA THR A 71 -37.52 -13.26 16.93
C THR A 71 -37.63 -14.63 17.58
N TYR A 72 -37.99 -14.67 18.87
CA TYR A 72 -38.11 -15.90 19.64
C TYR A 72 -39.54 -16.49 19.61
N GLY A 73 -39.65 -17.82 19.56
CA GLY A 73 -40.93 -18.55 19.60
C GLY A 73 -41.79 -18.37 18.35
N ASP A 74 -43.11 -18.55 18.49
CA ASP A 74 -44.10 -18.45 17.40
C ASP A 74 -44.48 -17.00 17.05
N ASN A 75 -43.67 -16.02 17.46
CA ASN A 75 -43.92 -14.61 17.17
C ASN A 75 -43.77 -14.33 15.67
N ARG A 76 -44.70 -13.57 15.09
CA ARG A 76 -44.69 -13.23 13.66
C ARG A 76 -43.41 -12.49 13.28
N LEU A 77 -42.66 -13.07 12.35
CA LEU A 77 -41.41 -12.53 11.81
C LEU A 77 -41.64 -11.36 10.85
N GLN A 78 -42.72 -11.42 10.07
CA GLN A 78 -43.08 -10.38 9.10
C GLN A 78 -43.33 -9.04 9.81
N GLY A 79 -42.52 -8.03 9.46
CA GLY A 79 -42.51 -6.69 10.08
C GLY A 79 -41.45 -6.48 11.17
N LYS A 80 -40.67 -7.50 11.52
CA LYS A 80 -39.49 -7.42 12.41
C LYS A 80 -38.19 -7.71 11.67
N GLU A 81 -38.21 -7.58 10.35
CA GLU A 81 -37.07 -7.76 9.47
C GLU A 81 -36.12 -6.57 9.60
N GLU A 82 -34.83 -6.85 9.71
CA GLU A 82 -33.80 -5.82 9.75
C GLU A 82 -33.40 -5.44 8.32
N ALA A 83 -33.39 -4.13 8.03
CA ALA A 83 -32.89 -3.62 6.77
C ALA A 83 -31.36 -3.70 6.73
N LEU A 84 -30.81 -4.16 5.60
CA LEU A 84 -29.37 -4.11 5.33
C LEU A 84 -28.89 -2.66 5.29
N ARG A 85 -27.77 -2.39 5.96
CA ARG A 85 -27.11 -1.07 5.97
C ARG A 85 -25.83 -1.15 5.16
N PHE A 86 -25.67 -0.20 4.25
CA PHE A 86 -24.49 -0.07 3.40
C PHE A 86 -23.79 1.27 3.69
N TYR A 87 -22.47 1.24 3.77
CA TYR A 87 -21.65 2.45 3.71
C TYR A 87 -20.92 2.48 2.39
N SER A 88 -21.12 3.55 1.62
CA SER A 88 -20.48 3.76 0.32
C SER A 88 -19.24 4.63 0.48
N ASP A 89 -18.18 4.30 -0.25
CA ASP A 89 -17.02 5.16 -0.47
C ASP A 89 -16.67 5.20 -1.97
N GLU A 90 -15.95 6.23 -2.40
CA GLU A 90 -15.58 6.44 -3.80
C GLU A 90 -14.07 6.58 -4.00
N VAL A 91 -13.55 6.07 -5.12
CA VAL A 91 -12.17 6.28 -5.57
C VAL A 91 -12.15 6.71 -7.03
N LYS A 92 -11.36 7.75 -7.32
CA LYS A 92 -11.20 8.28 -8.69
C LYS A 92 -9.89 7.82 -9.32
N ILE A 93 -9.89 7.65 -10.63
CA ILE A 93 -8.71 7.26 -11.40
C ILE A 93 -8.32 8.37 -12.37
N ASP A 94 -7.03 8.56 -12.58
CA ASP A 94 -6.51 9.48 -13.60
C ASP A 94 -5.22 8.92 -14.22
N GLN A 95 -4.91 9.39 -15.42
CA GLN A 95 -3.78 8.93 -16.21
C GLN A 95 -2.46 9.54 -15.72
N MET A 96 -1.45 8.68 -15.60
CA MET A 96 -0.06 9.06 -15.35
C MET A 96 0.82 8.52 -16.48
N ARG A 97 1.82 9.30 -16.91
CA ARG A 97 2.72 8.94 -18.03
C ARG A 97 4.16 9.35 -17.74
N HIS A 98 5.10 8.49 -18.12
CA HIS A 98 6.53 8.78 -18.03
C HIS A 98 7.27 8.24 -19.26
N GLY A 99 8.17 9.05 -19.81
CA GLY A 99 8.91 8.77 -21.02
C GLY A 99 10.41 8.68 -20.78
N VAL A 100 11.09 7.77 -21.48
CA VAL A 100 12.54 7.62 -21.49
C VAL A 100 13.02 7.75 -22.94
N SER A 101 13.92 8.71 -23.19
CA SER A 101 14.63 8.80 -24.47
C SER A 101 15.72 7.75 -24.54
N ALA A 102 15.76 7.01 -25.66
CA ALA A 102 16.78 6.03 -25.96
C ALA A 102 18.04 6.66 -26.62
N GLY A 103 18.09 7.99 -26.74
CA GLY A 103 19.21 8.75 -27.27
C GLY A 103 19.35 8.72 -28.80
N GLY A 104 20.07 9.71 -29.34
CA GLY A 104 20.25 9.89 -30.79
C GLY A 104 21.01 8.77 -31.51
N LYS A 105 20.96 8.77 -32.85
CA LYS A 105 21.54 7.72 -33.73
C LYS A 105 22.98 7.33 -33.41
N MET A 106 23.81 8.27 -33.00
CA MET A 106 25.24 8.05 -32.76
C MET A 106 25.49 7.33 -31.42
N SER A 107 24.72 7.66 -30.37
CA SER A 107 24.74 6.94 -29.09
C SER A 107 24.35 5.48 -29.28
N ARG A 108 23.33 5.21 -30.10
CA ARG A 108 22.88 3.84 -30.42
C ARG A 108 23.91 3.01 -31.17
N LYS A 109 24.69 3.64 -32.06
CA LYS A 109 25.78 2.95 -32.79
C LYS A 109 26.98 2.65 -31.90
N ARG A 110 27.21 3.46 -30.86
CA ARG A 110 28.28 3.26 -29.87
C ARG A 110 27.93 2.19 -28.83
N THR A 111 26.65 2.00 -28.51
CA THR A 111 26.19 1.00 -27.54
C THR A 111 25.77 -0.30 -28.21
N ILE A 112 26.37 -1.42 -27.80
CA ILE A 112 26.03 -2.78 -28.29
C ILE A 112 24.66 -3.26 -27.77
N HIS A 113 24.10 -2.61 -26.75
CA HIS A 113 22.89 -3.07 -26.05
C HIS A 113 21.58 -2.76 -26.78
N ASN A 114 20.59 -3.65 -26.62
CA ASN A 114 19.23 -3.42 -27.09
C ASN A 114 18.50 -2.41 -26.19
N ILE A 115 18.38 -1.17 -26.66
CA ILE A 115 17.89 -0.04 -25.86
C ILE A 115 16.41 -0.18 -25.50
N ARG A 116 15.61 -0.94 -26.26
CA ARG A 116 14.21 -1.24 -25.87
C ARG A 116 14.16 -2.07 -24.59
N LYS A 117 15.08 -3.03 -24.42
CA LYS A 117 15.16 -3.86 -23.22
C LYS A 117 15.57 -3.01 -22.01
N ILE A 118 16.59 -2.16 -22.16
CA ILE A 118 17.04 -1.26 -21.10
C ILE A 118 15.94 -0.25 -20.72
N GLY A 119 15.31 0.39 -21.71
CA GLY A 119 14.22 1.32 -21.49
C GLY A 119 13.06 0.69 -20.73
N ARG A 120 12.64 -0.52 -21.13
CA ARG A 120 11.62 -1.29 -20.39
C ARG A 120 12.05 -1.58 -18.96
N ASP A 121 13.27 -2.07 -18.76
CA ASP A 121 13.73 -2.47 -17.43
C ASP A 121 13.78 -1.27 -16.47
N ARG A 122 14.21 -0.11 -16.95
CA ARG A 122 14.22 1.15 -16.19
C ARG A 122 12.82 1.72 -15.95
N LEU A 123 11.95 1.71 -16.95
CA LEU A 123 10.56 2.12 -16.79
C LEU A 123 9.83 1.22 -15.79
N SER A 124 10.10 -0.09 -15.83
CA SER A 124 9.57 -1.04 -14.85
C SER A 124 10.05 -0.74 -13.43
N ASP A 125 11.34 -0.44 -13.23
CA ASP A 125 11.87 -0.05 -11.91
C ASP A 125 11.20 1.24 -11.40
N TYR A 126 11.04 2.24 -12.27
CA TYR A 126 10.41 3.51 -11.95
C TYR A 126 8.95 3.33 -11.52
N TRP A 127 8.14 2.67 -12.35
CA TRP A 127 6.71 2.49 -12.08
C TRP A 127 6.45 1.65 -10.83
N SER A 128 7.28 0.64 -10.55
CA SER A 128 7.15 -0.16 -9.32
C SER A 128 7.35 0.71 -8.08
N LYS A 129 8.42 1.51 -8.06
CA LYS A 129 8.73 2.40 -6.93
C LYS A 129 7.67 3.49 -6.77
N PHE A 130 7.26 4.12 -7.87
CA PHE A 130 6.28 5.18 -7.85
C PHE A 130 4.93 4.70 -7.28
N MET A 131 4.43 3.55 -7.75
CA MET A 131 3.19 2.97 -7.25
C MET A 131 3.28 2.57 -5.77
N ASP A 132 4.42 2.00 -5.36
CA ASP A 132 4.62 1.62 -3.95
C ASP A 132 4.66 2.85 -3.03
N GLN A 133 5.32 3.93 -3.45
CA GLN A 133 5.35 5.19 -2.72
C GLN A 133 3.96 5.82 -2.64
N MET A 134 3.22 5.85 -3.76
CA MET A 134 1.84 6.35 -3.81
C MET A 134 0.94 5.61 -2.82
N VAL A 135 0.93 4.28 -2.85
CA VAL A 135 0.15 3.46 -1.91
C VAL A 135 0.55 3.77 -0.47
N THR A 136 1.85 3.86 -0.18
CA THR A 136 2.35 4.14 1.17
C THR A 136 1.85 5.50 1.69
N ILE A 137 1.87 6.55 0.86
CA ILE A 137 1.38 7.88 1.22
C ILE A 137 -0.11 7.85 1.59
N TYR A 138 -0.93 7.22 0.74
CA TYR A 138 -2.37 7.11 0.97
C TYR A 138 -2.69 6.30 2.23
N MET A 139 -2.03 5.16 2.42
CA MET A 139 -2.27 4.29 3.57
C MET A 139 -1.82 4.95 4.88
N ALA A 140 -0.72 5.72 4.86
CA ALA A 140 -0.26 6.47 6.02
C ALA A 140 -1.05 7.77 6.27
N GLY A 141 -1.80 8.26 5.28
CA GLY A 141 -2.56 9.49 5.39
C GLY A 141 -1.68 10.75 5.49
N SER A 142 -0.44 10.68 4.98
CA SER A 142 0.49 11.81 4.98
C SER A 142 1.63 11.57 4.00
N ARG A 143 2.12 12.64 3.35
CA ARG A 143 3.32 12.61 2.50
C ARG A 143 4.62 12.50 3.31
N GLY A 144 4.65 13.06 4.53
CA GLY A 144 5.84 13.12 5.39
C GLY A 144 7.03 13.88 4.80
N VAL A 145 8.23 13.62 5.33
CA VAL A 145 9.49 14.31 4.96
C VAL A 145 10.46 13.44 4.15
N ASN A 146 9.97 12.33 3.57
CA ASN A 146 10.79 11.40 2.81
C ASN A 146 11.29 12.05 1.50
N GLU A 147 12.59 12.33 1.43
CA GLU A 147 13.26 12.97 0.27
C GLU A 147 13.41 12.05 -0.95
N ASN A 148 13.36 10.73 -0.74
CA ASN A 148 13.56 9.74 -1.79
C ASN A 148 12.32 9.47 -2.65
N PHE A 149 11.22 10.14 -2.34
CA PHE A 149 9.95 10.01 -3.05
C PHE A 149 9.92 10.91 -4.27
N TYR A 150 9.24 10.46 -5.31
CA TYR A 150 9.13 11.22 -6.56
C TYR A 150 8.25 12.47 -6.44
N GLU A 151 7.20 12.41 -5.62
CA GLU A 151 6.25 13.51 -5.43
C GLU A 151 6.76 14.52 -4.41
N ASP A 152 6.49 15.81 -4.62
CA ASP A 152 6.92 16.88 -3.72
C ASP A 152 6.19 16.83 -2.36
N ILE A 153 6.73 17.54 -1.36
CA ILE A 153 6.15 17.61 -0.01
C ILE A 153 4.72 18.20 -0.04
N GLY A 154 4.45 19.12 -0.97
CA GLY A 154 3.15 19.76 -1.17
C GLY A 154 2.13 18.92 -1.94
N TRP A 155 2.46 17.68 -2.30
CA TRP A 155 1.57 16.81 -3.06
C TRP A 155 0.33 16.44 -2.22
N ALA A 156 -0.85 16.85 -2.71
CA ALA A 156 -2.12 16.70 -1.99
C ALA A 156 -2.89 15.41 -2.33
N GLY A 157 -2.38 14.63 -3.28
CA GLY A 157 -3.00 13.42 -3.81
C GLY A 157 -3.09 13.41 -5.33
N HIS A 158 -3.61 12.31 -5.86
CA HIS A 158 -3.76 11.99 -7.28
C HIS A 158 -5.24 11.86 -7.65
N ALA A 159 -5.62 12.24 -8.87
CA ALA A 159 -6.98 12.14 -9.38
C ALA A 159 -8.06 12.81 -8.48
N ASN A 160 -7.69 13.89 -7.78
CA ASN A 160 -8.51 14.56 -6.76
C ASN A 160 -8.93 13.66 -5.58
N ASN A 161 -8.25 12.54 -5.35
CA ASN A 161 -8.40 11.78 -4.12
C ASN A 161 -7.54 12.46 -3.04
N PRO A 162 -8.14 13.04 -1.98
CA PRO A 162 -7.37 13.72 -0.95
C PRO A 162 -6.56 12.71 -0.12
N ILE A 163 -5.35 13.09 0.28
CA ILE A 163 -4.63 12.39 1.34
C ILE A 163 -5.33 12.70 2.67
N GLN A 164 -5.71 11.64 3.38
CA GLN A 164 -6.58 11.74 4.54
C GLN A 164 -5.85 11.29 5.81
N ALA A 165 -5.60 12.22 6.73
CA ALA A 165 -4.89 11.96 7.98
C ALA A 165 -5.68 10.99 8.88
N PRO A 166 -5.02 10.05 9.59
CA PRO A 166 -5.72 9.05 10.39
C PRO A 166 -6.66 9.67 11.42
N ASP A 167 -7.82 9.04 11.64
CA ASP A 167 -8.73 9.51 12.69
C ASP A 167 -8.20 9.16 14.10
N ALA A 168 -8.69 9.87 15.11
CA ALA A 168 -8.22 9.73 16.48
C ALA A 168 -8.47 8.32 17.06
N ALA A 169 -9.50 7.59 16.58
CA ALA A 169 -9.76 6.23 17.01
C ALA A 169 -8.81 5.23 16.34
N HIS A 170 -8.22 5.55 15.19
CA HIS A 170 -7.30 4.67 14.46
C HIS A 170 -5.82 5.08 14.55
N LEU A 171 -5.50 6.03 15.43
CA LEU A 171 -4.14 6.45 15.75
C LEU A 171 -3.72 5.89 17.12
N LEU A 172 -2.50 5.36 17.18
CA LEU A 172 -1.84 4.92 18.41
C LEU A 172 -0.42 5.45 18.44
N TYR A 173 0.06 5.76 19.64
CA TYR A 173 1.42 6.24 19.86
C TYR A 173 2.24 5.24 20.67
N GLY A 174 3.56 5.30 20.50
CA GLY A 174 4.53 4.62 21.36
C GLY A 174 4.46 5.10 22.81
N GLY A 175 4.92 4.27 23.74
CA GLY A 175 5.03 4.60 25.16
C GLY A 175 3.73 5.10 25.79
N ASP A 176 3.83 6.23 26.48
CA ASP A 176 2.74 6.91 27.21
C ASP A 176 2.18 8.13 26.46
N ALA A 177 2.72 8.46 25.28
CA ALA A 177 2.19 9.52 24.45
C ALA A 177 0.72 9.29 24.06
N THR A 178 -0.06 10.37 24.07
CA THR A 178 -1.47 10.39 23.67
C THR A 178 -1.74 11.30 22.48
N SER A 179 -0.73 12.05 22.04
CA SER A 179 -0.83 13.00 20.93
C SER A 179 0.53 13.22 20.27
N LYS A 180 0.52 13.83 19.08
CA LYS A 180 1.74 14.27 18.38
C LYS A 180 2.62 15.19 19.24
N ALA A 181 2.02 16.05 20.06
CA ALA A 181 2.72 17.02 20.89
C ALA A 181 3.34 16.40 22.14
N THR A 182 2.81 15.27 22.63
CA THR A 182 3.31 14.60 23.83
C THR A 182 4.40 13.57 23.52
N LEU A 183 4.61 13.25 22.24
CA LEU A 183 5.58 12.23 21.83
C LEU A 183 7.01 12.71 22.05
N ASP A 184 7.80 11.93 22.79
CA ASP A 184 9.20 12.22 23.09
C ASP A 184 10.16 11.17 22.51
N SER A 185 11.46 11.31 22.76
CA SER A 185 12.48 10.41 22.21
C SER A 185 12.46 8.99 22.81
N GLY A 186 11.82 8.81 23.97
CA GLY A 186 11.63 7.54 24.67
C GLY A 186 10.44 6.72 24.16
N ASP A 187 9.50 7.34 23.45
CA ASP A 187 8.33 6.69 22.84
C ASP A 187 8.67 5.85 21.60
N LYS A 188 9.46 4.80 21.80
CA LYS A 188 9.96 3.91 20.75
C LYS A 188 8.96 2.83 20.33
N MET A 189 9.18 2.27 19.14
CA MET A 189 8.49 1.06 18.70
C MET A 189 8.91 -0.13 19.56
N ASN A 190 7.93 -0.86 20.11
CA ASN A 190 8.18 -2.06 20.91
C ASN A 190 7.08 -3.11 20.71
N ALA A 191 7.34 -4.33 21.19
CA ALA A 191 6.39 -5.44 21.08
C ALA A 191 5.07 -5.15 21.83
N ALA A 192 5.11 -4.38 22.92
CA ALA A 192 3.91 -4.02 23.68
C ALA A 192 2.93 -3.15 22.87
N LEU A 193 3.43 -2.22 22.05
CA LEU A 193 2.61 -1.40 21.16
C LEU A 193 1.89 -2.26 20.12
N ILE A 194 2.58 -3.24 19.53
CA ILE A 194 1.99 -4.18 18.56
C ILE A 194 0.88 -5.01 19.21
N ARG A 195 1.11 -5.49 20.45
CA ARG A 195 0.09 -6.21 21.23
C ARG A 195 -1.11 -5.33 21.55
N ARG A 196 -0.89 -4.07 21.95
CA ARG A 196 -1.96 -3.09 22.18
C ARG A 196 -2.77 -2.85 20.90
N ALA A 197 -2.12 -2.73 19.75
CA ALA A 197 -2.79 -2.57 18.46
C ALA A 197 -3.66 -3.79 18.12
N LYS A 198 -3.16 -5.01 18.33
CA LYS A 198 -3.95 -6.24 18.15
C LYS A 198 -5.18 -6.28 19.07
N VAL A 199 -5.01 -5.97 20.36
CA VAL A 199 -6.14 -5.95 21.32
C VAL A 199 -7.18 -4.92 20.88
N LYS A 200 -6.75 -3.74 20.45
CA LYS A 200 -7.65 -2.71 19.92
C LYS A 200 -8.43 -3.22 18.71
N ALA A 201 -7.73 -3.78 17.71
CA ALA A 201 -8.37 -4.36 16.52
C ALA A 201 -9.40 -5.46 16.85
N GLY A 202 -9.07 -6.35 17.79
CA GLY A 202 -9.97 -7.42 18.22
C GLY A 202 -11.18 -6.94 19.02
N MET A 203 -11.04 -5.85 19.79
CA MET A 203 -12.08 -5.36 20.70
C MET A 203 -12.96 -4.25 20.12
N MET A 204 -12.67 -3.72 18.93
CA MET A 204 -13.43 -2.57 18.38
C MET A 204 -14.93 -2.82 18.31
N ALA A 205 -15.38 -3.99 17.84
CA ALA A 205 -16.79 -4.34 17.79
C ALA A 205 -17.44 -4.50 19.18
N ALA A 206 -16.66 -4.94 20.18
CA ALA A 206 -17.17 -5.17 21.53
C ALA A 206 -17.30 -3.86 22.33
N VAL A 207 -16.40 -2.90 22.11
CA VAL A 207 -16.36 -1.62 22.82
C VAL A 207 -17.23 -0.56 22.15
N ALA A 208 -17.21 -0.52 20.81
CA ALA A 208 -17.97 0.43 20.01
C ALA A 208 -18.67 -0.33 18.88
N PRO A 209 -19.83 -0.96 19.16
CA PRO A 209 -20.47 -1.82 18.19
C PRO A 209 -20.79 -1.06 16.91
N GLU A 210 -21.12 0.23 16.97
CA GLU A 210 -21.42 1.12 15.82
C GLU A 210 -20.28 1.25 14.79
N ASN A 211 -19.03 0.99 15.18
CA ASN A 211 -17.89 1.06 14.30
C ASN A 211 -17.68 -0.27 13.57
N ALA A 212 -17.28 -0.19 12.30
CA ALA A 212 -16.93 -1.38 11.54
C ALA A 212 -15.64 -1.99 12.10
N GLN A 213 -15.67 -3.28 12.42
CA GLN A 213 -14.52 -3.97 13.02
C GLN A 213 -13.39 -4.14 12.01
N MET A 214 -12.15 -3.95 12.45
CA MET A 214 -11.01 -4.39 11.68
C MET A 214 -10.93 -5.92 11.69
N LEU A 215 -11.01 -6.52 10.51
CA LEU A 215 -11.01 -7.97 10.38
C LEU A 215 -9.62 -8.46 9.94
N PRO A 216 -9.16 -9.59 10.49
CA PRO A 216 -7.86 -10.15 10.14
C PRO A 216 -7.87 -10.70 8.71
N VAL A 217 -6.67 -10.83 8.14
CA VAL A 217 -6.42 -11.53 6.87
C VAL A 217 -6.30 -13.02 7.16
N MET A 218 -7.05 -13.84 6.43
CA MET A 218 -6.99 -15.29 6.58
C MET A 218 -5.89 -15.85 5.69
N ILE A 219 -4.91 -16.54 6.27
CA ILE A 219 -3.85 -17.22 5.53
C ILE A 219 -3.85 -18.68 5.94
N ASN A 220 -4.16 -19.58 5.01
CA ASN A 220 -4.26 -21.03 5.27
C ASN A 220 -5.20 -21.38 6.45
N GLY A 221 -6.23 -20.57 6.70
CA GLY A 221 -7.19 -20.79 7.79
C GLY A 221 -6.81 -20.13 9.12
N GLU A 222 -5.63 -19.52 9.25
CA GLU A 222 -5.24 -18.74 10.43
C GLU A 222 -5.47 -17.24 10.22
N ALA A 223 -5.95 -16.57 11.27
CA ALA A 223 -6.22 -15.15 11.28
C ALA A 223 -4.96 -14.35 11.63
N HIS A 224 -4.50 -13.52 10.69
CA HIS A 224 -3.33 -12.68 10.85
C HIS A 224 -3.61 -11.19 10.65
N TYR A 225 -2.87 -10.36 11.36
CA TYR A 225 -2.73 -8.93 11.06
C TYR A 225 -1.34 -8.65 10.53
N ILE A 226 -1.16 -7.51 9.87
CA ILE A 226 0.11 -7.16 9.23
C ILE A 226 0.57 -5.83 9.78
N CYS A 227 1.83 -5.74 10.22
CA CYS A 227 2.44 -4.49 10.63
C CYS A 227 3.63 -4.19 9.69
N VAL A 228 3.54 -3.10 8.94
CA VAL A 228 4.64 -2.60 8.10
C VAL A 228 5.24 -1.38 8.78
N MET A 229 6.52 -1.44 9.12
CA MET A 229 7.23 -0.40 9.87
C MET A 229 8.44 0.15 9.09
N SER A 230 8.91 1.32 9.49
CA SER A 230 10.18 1.85 8.98
C SER A 230 11.37 1.04 9.48
N GLU A 231 12.47 1.01 8.73
CA GLU A 231 13.71 0.36 9.17
C GLU A 231 14.26 0.94 10.48
N PHE A 232 14.06 2.24 10.75
CA PHE A 232 14.44 2.84 12.03
C PHE A 232 13.59 2.31 13.19
N GLN A 233 12.29 2.12 12.98
CA GLN A 233 11.40 1.52 13.98
C GLN A 233 11.75 0.04 14.21
N SER A 234 12.13 -0.68 13.15
CA SER A 234 12.51 -2.09 13.24
C SER A 234 13.82 -2.27 14.02
N TYR A 235 14.77 -1.34 13.86
CA TYR A 235 16.01 -1.29 14.63
C TYR A 235 15.76 -1.04 16.12
N ASP A 236 14.94 -0.03 16.46
CA ASP A 236 14.60 0.30 17.85
C ASP A 236 13.93 -0.90 18.55
N MET A 237 13.01 -1.58 17.86
CA MET A 237 12.34 -2.76 18.39
C MET A 237 13.30 -3.95 18.62
N LYS A 238 14.22 -4.20 17.69
CA LYS A 238 15.23 -5.29 17.83
C LYS A 238 16.21 -5.01 18.96
N SER A 239 16.61 -3.75 19.12
CA SER A 239 17.56 -3.32 20.15
C SER A 239 16.95 -3.33 21.56
N ALA A 240 15.64 -3.07 21.66
CA ALA A 240 14.94 -3.07 22.95
C ALA A 240 14.78 -4.46 23.58
N ASP A 241 14.66 -5.53 22.77
CA ASP A 241 14.45 -6.91 23.27
C ASP A 241 15.11 -7.95 22.36
N ALA A 242 16.44 -8.07 22.45
CA ALA A 242 17.22 -9.00 21.65
C ALA A 242 16.89 -10.49 21.93
N ALA A 243 16.44 -10.82 23.14
CA ALA A 243 16.09 -12.18 23.52
C ALA A 243 14.71 -12.58 22.95
N GLY A 244 13.69 -11.75 23.14
CA GLY A 244 12.36 -11.98 22.56
C GLY A 244 12.38 -11.95 21.03
N TRP A 245 13.31 -11.20 20.42
CA TRP A 245 13.47 -11.17 18.97
C TRP A 245 13.69 -12.56 18.34
N LEU A 246 14.52 -13.40 18.97
CA LEU A 246 14.78 -14.75 18.48
C LEU A 246 13.51 -15.64 18.54
N GLU A 247 12.65 -15.42 19.54
CA GLU A 247 11.37 -16.12 19.66
C GLU A 247 10.38 -15.68 18.58
N TYR A 248 10.31 -14.38 18.28
CA TYR A 248 9.46 -13.86 17.20
C TYR A 248 9.89 -14.38 15.82
N GLN A 249 11.19 -14.58 15.61
CA GLN A 249 11.71 -15.22 14.39
C GLN A 249 11.39 -16.71 14.32
N LYS A 250 11.48 -17.44 15.45
CA LYS A 250 11.09 -18.85 15.52
C LYS A 250 9.59 -19.03 15.28
N ALA A 251 8.75 -18.16 15.84
CA ALA A 251 7.30 -18.16 15.60
C ALA A 251 6.98 -17.95 14.11
N ALA A 252 7.65 -17.00 13.46
CA ALA A 252 7.52 -16.80 12.02
C ALA A 252 8.02 -17.99 11.18
N ALA A 253 9.08 -18.67 11.63
CA ALA A 253 9.67 -19.81 10.92
C ALA A 253 8.82 -21.09 11.02
N GLY A 254 8.07 -21.25 12.11
CA GLY A 254 7.19 -22.38 12.39
C GLY A 254 5.75 -22.21 11.89
N ALA A 255 5.36 -21.03 11.40
CA ALA A 255 4.02 -20.79 10.89
C ALA A 255 3.74 -21.57 9.59
N GLU A 256 2.60 -22.27 9.52
CA GLU A 256 2.19 -23.08 8.35
C GLU A 256 2.01 -22.23 7.08
N GLY A 257 1.82 -20.91 7.23
CA GLY A 257 1.69 -19.92 6.16
C GLY A 257 2.99 -19.47 5.47
N ARG A 258 4.16 -19.98 5.85
CA ARG A 258 5.48 -19.47 5.40
C ARG A 258 5.68 -19.38 3.89
N ASN A 259 5.01 -20.25 3.11
CA ASN A 259 5.09 -20.24 1.65
C ASN A 259 4.24 -19.14 0.99
N SER A 260 3.29 -18.55 1.73
CA SER A 260 2.48 -17.43 1.26
C SER A 260 3.36 -16.20 1.02
N PRO A 261 3.13 -15.42 -0.06
CA PRO A 261 3.85 -14.18 -0.33
C PRO A 261 3.90 -13.20 0.85
N LEU A 262 2.86 -13.22 1.69
CA LEU A 262 2.72 -12.39 2.89
C LEU A 262 3.75 -12.72 3.98
N PHE A 263 4.23 -13.96 4.06
CA PHE A 263 5.27 -14.36 5.01
C PHE A 263 6.68 -14.28 4.42
N LYS A 264 6.82 -14.06 3.11
CA LYS A 264 8.14 -13.98 2.44
C LYS A 264 8.81 -12.63 2.69
N GLY A 265 9.97 -12.67 3.35
CA GLY A 265 10.68 -11.47 3.77
C GLY A 265 10.01 -10.76 4.94
N ASN A 266 9.34 -11.53 5.81
CA ASN A 266 8.91 -11.02 7.11
C ASN A 266 10.12 -10.84 8.04
N LEU A 267 9.95 -9.94 8.99
CA LEU A 267 10.92 -9.68 10.04
C LEU A 267 10.79 -10.72 11.16
N GLY A 268 9.55 -11.04 11.50
CA GLY A 268 9.15 -11.93 12.59
C GLY A 268 7.62 -11.92 12.76
N MET A 269 7.13 -12.67 13.75
CA MET A 269 5.70 -12.70 14.08
C MET A 269 5.51 -12.51 15.59
N ILE A 270 4.59 -11.63 15.96
CA ILE A 270 4.20 -11.38 17.36
C ILE A 270 2.69 -11.59 17.47
N ASP A 271 2.24 -12.56 18.26
CA ASP A 271 0.82 -12.81 18.52
C ASP A 271 -0.04 -12.85 17.24
N ASN A 272 0.37 -13.62 16.23
CA ASN A 272 -0.27 -13.72 14.90
C ASN A 272 -0.26 -12.41 14.08
N VAL A 273 0.52 -11.40 14.48
CA VAL A 273 0.82 -10.23 13.66
C VAL A 273 2.11 -10.48 12.89
N VAL A 274 2.05 -10.46 11.57
CA VAL A 274 3.20 -10.58 10.68
C VAL A 274 3.88 -9.22 10.56
N LEU A 275 5.18 -9.16 10.85
CA LEU A 275 5.96 -7.93 10.81
C LEU A 275 6.73 -7.84 9.49
N HIS A 276 6.68 -6.68 8.85
CA HIS A 276 7.54 -6.32 7.73
C HIS A 276 8.18 -4.96 7.99
N ASP A 277 9.40 -4.78 7.49
CA ASP A 277 10.02 -3.47 7.37
C ASP A 277 10.09 -3.01 5.92
N HIS A 278 10.01 -1.69 5.73
CA HIS A 278 10.15 -1.07 4.42
C HIS A 278 10.79 0.33 4.55
N GLN A 279 11.80 0.60 3.73
CA GLN A 279 12.52 1.88 3.71
C GLN A 279 11.61 3.08 3.40
N ASP A 280 10.58 2.89 2.58
CA ASP A 280 9.70 3.98 2.14
C ASP A 280 8.55 4.26 3.12
N MET A 281 8.55 3.72 4.34
CA MET A 281 7.54 4.13 5.32
C MET A 281 7.67 5.62 5.68
N ILE A 282 6.54 6.24 5.99
CA ILE A 282 6.46 7.69 6.19
C ILE A 282 7.18 8.11 7.46
N ARG A 283 8.06 9.10 7.31
CA ARG A 283 8.80 9.76 8.40
C ARG A 283 8.32 11.18 8.60
N PHE A 284 8.51 11.67 9.81
CA PHE A 284 8.18 13.00 10.28
C PHE A 284 9.35 13.59 11.06
N SER A 285 9.45 14.91 11.07
CA SER A 285 10.48 15.65 11.80
C SER A 285 9.91 16.70 12.75
N ASP A 286 8.60 16.68 12.98
CA ASP A 286 7.82 17.75 13.63
C ASP A 286 7.00 17.25 14.83
N TYR A 287 7.39 16.13 15.44
CA TYR A 287 6.73 15.57 16.61
C TYR A 287 7.30 16.16 17.91
N GLY A 288 6.56 15.98 19.00
CA GLY A 288 6.88 16.47 20.34
C GLY A 288 6.57 17.95 20.54
N ALA A 289 6.58 18.39 21.80
CA ALA A 289 6.20 19.74 22.18
C ALA A 289 7.09 20.81 21.53
N GLY A 290 8.35 20.47 21.28
CA GLY A 290 9.32 21.31 20.57
C GLY A 290 9.30 21.18 19.06
N GLY A 291 8.48 20.29 18.48
CA GLY A 291 8.42 20.05 17.04
C GLY A 291 9.75 19.58 16.44
N ASN A 292 10.54 18.84 17.20
CA ASN A 292 11.91 18.45 16.88
C ASN A 292 12.17 16.94 16.98
N VAL A 293 11.15 16.16 17.35
CA VAL A 293 11.28 14.71 17.47
C VAL A 293 11.10 14.08 16.09
N LYS A 294 12.11 13.32 15.66
CA LYS A 294 12.03 12.48 14.47
C LYS A 294 11.14 11.27 14.77
N ALA A 295 10.07 11.12 14.00
CA ALA A 295 9.09 10.06 14.18
C ALA A 295 8.86 9.32 12.86
N ALA A 296 8.32 8.11 12.95
CA ALA A 296 7.86 7.34 11.81
C ALA A 296 6.48 6.75 12.10
N ARG A 297 5.70 6.55 11.04
CA ARG A 297 4.39 5.91 11.12
C ARG A 297 4.46 4.51 10.55
N ALA A 298 4.21 3.53 11.40
CA ALA A 298 3.98 2.16 10.96
C ALA A 298 2.48 1.94 10.68
N LEU A 299 2.21 1.05 9.74
CA LEU A 299 0.86 0.69 9.30
C LEU A 299 0.50 -0.67 9.87
N PHE A 300 -0.50 -0.72 10.73
CA PHE A 300 -1.07 -1.97 11.24
C PHE A 300 -2.38 -2.23 10.51
N MET A 301 -2.38 -3.23 9.63
CA MET A 301 -3.42 -3.46 8.64
C MET A 301 -4.11 -4.80 8.85
N GLY A 302 -5.43 -4.79 8.68
CA GLY A 302 -6.27 -5.96 8.44
C GLY A 302 -6.68 -6.03 6.98
N ARG A 303 -7.77 -6.75 6.69
CA ARG A 303 -8.36 -6.79 5.35
C ARG A 303 -9.02 -5.46 4.99
N GLN A 304 -9.07 -5.14 3.69
CA GLN A 304 -9.67 -3.92 3.13
C GLN A 304 -9.23 -2.62 3.82
N ALA A 305 -7.95 -2.53 4.16
CA ALA A 305 -7.29 -1.35 4.71
C ALA A 305 -7.18 -0.19 3.70
N GLY A 306 -7.24 -0.52 2.41
CA GLY A 306 -7.17 0.43 1.31
C GLY A 306 -7.71 -0.17 0.02
N VAL A 307 -7.94 0.69 -0.96
CA VAL A 307 -8.35 0.31 -2.31
C VAL A 307 -7.39 0.88 -3.34
N ILE A 308 -7.18 0.10 -4.39
CA ILE A 308 -6.50 0.53 -5.60
C ILE A 308 -7.38 0.23 -6.80
N ALA A 309 -7.66 1.24 -7.59
CA ALA A 309 -8.44 1.14 -8.81
C ALA A 309 -7.52 1.27 -10.02
N PHE A 310 -7.75 0.45 -11.03
CA PHE A 310 -7.07 0.55 -12.32
C PHE A 310 -8.08 0.80 -13.43
N GLY A 311 -7.70 1.68 -14.36
CA GLY A 311 -8.35 1.80 -15.66
C GLY A 311 -7.51 1.11 -16.72
N ALA A 312 -8.16 0.52 -17.72
CA ALA A 312 -7.46 -0.07 -18.86
C ALA A 312 -8.01 0.47 -20.18
N THR A 313 -7.11 0.98 -21.04
CA THR A 313 -7.45 1.29 -22.43
C THR A 313 -6.92 0.16 -23.31
N GLY A 314 -7.77 -0.79 -23.69
CA GLY A 314 -7.42 -1.89 -24.59
C GLY A 314 -6.89 -3.17 -23.91
N GLY A 315 -7.29 -3.43 -22.66
CA GLY A 315 -7.09 -4.71 -21.96
C GLY A 315 -5.74 -4.88 -21.25
N TYR A 316 -4.89 -3.85 -21.23
CA TYR A 316 -3.64 -3.84 -20.46
C TYR A 316 -3.59 -2.61 -19.55
N ARG A 317 -3.23 -2.79 -18.28
CA ARG A 317 -3.12 -1.70 -17.28
C ARG A 317 -1.99 -0.72 -17.59
N PHE A 318 -0.92 -1.18 -18.25
CA PHE A 318 0.16 -0.32 -18.72
C PHE A 318 0.05 -0.09 -20.22
N SER A 319 -0.06 1.17 -20.64
CA SER A 319 0.15 1.57 -22.02
C SER A 319 1.64 1.65 -22.32
N TRP A 320 2.06 1.17 -23.50
CA TRP A 320 3.41 1.33 -24.02
C TRP A 320 3.32 2.01 -25.38
N THR A 321 4.06 3.10 -25.59
CA THR A 321 4.13 3.77 -26.89
C THR A 321 5.59 4.01 -27.26
N GLU A 322 5.90 3.80 -28.54
CA GLU A 322 7.22 4.03 -29.11
C GLU A 322 7.08 5.02 -30.26
N GLU A 323 7.71 6.18 -30.13
CA GLU A 323 7.72 7.20 -31.18
C GLU A 323 9.14 7.59 -31.51
N MET A 324 9.41 7.91 -32.77
CA MET A 324 10.66 8.57 -33.13
C MET A 324 10.43 10.08 -33.16
N GLN A 325 11.04 10.77 -32.22
CA GLN A 325 11.09 12.23 -32.16
C GLN A 325 12.36 12.75 -32.87
N ASP A 326 12.46 14.07 -33.00
CA ASP A 326 13.57 14.76 -33.68
C ASP A 326 13.85 14.21 -35.09
N HIS A 327 12.85 14.29 -35.99
CA HIS A 327 12.97 13.84 -37.38
C HIS A 327 13.51 12.40 -37.56
N GLY A 328 13.15 11.48 -36.66
CA GLY A 328 13.62 10.09 -36.74
C GLY A 328 14.99 9.85 -36.11
N ASN A 329 15.53 10.81 -35.37
CA ASN A 329 16.83 10.71 -34.72
C ASN A 329 16.75 10.02 -33.36
N GLU A 330 15.73 10.34 -32.56
CA GLU A 330 15.59 9.89 -31.18
C GLU A 330 14.36 9.00 -30.97
N PRO A 331 14.53 7.70 -30.70
CA PRO A 331 13.43 6.89 -30.24
C PRO A 331 13.10 7.26 -28.79
N VAL A 332 11.86 7.63 -28.53
CA VAL A 332 11.32 7.87 -27.20
C VAL A 332 10.32 6.77 -26.89
N ILE A 333 10.47 6.18 -25.71
CA ILE A 333 9.57 5.15 -25.20
C ILE A 333 8.80 5.76 -24.05
N SER A 334 7.48 5.80 -24.12
CA SER A 334 6.64 6.18 -23.00
C SER A 334 5.81 5.02 -22.50
N ALA A 335 5.71 4.95 -21.18
CA ALA A 335 4.78 4.08 -20.47
C ALA A 335 3.76 4.94 -19.72
N GLY A 336 2.54 4.45 -19.64
CA GLY A 336 1.47 5.10 -18.91
C GLY A 336 0.61 4.11 -18.16
N ILE A 337 -0.05 4.57 -17.12
CA ILE A 337 -0.97 3.80 -16.30
C ILE A 337 -2.16 4.71 -15.94
N ILE A 338 -3.35 4.13 -15.85
CA ILE A 338 -4.52 4.81 -15.30
C ILE A 338 -4.80 4.14 -13.96
N ALA A 339 -4.62 4.87 -12.87
CA ALA A 339 -4.78 4.32 -11.54
C ALA A 339 -5.24 5.38 -10.54
N GLY A 340 -5.85 4.89 -9.47
CA GLY A 340 -6.23 5.66 -8.29
C GLY A 340 -6.02 4.81 -7.05
N ALA A 341 -5.57 5.41 -5.96
CA ALA A 341 -5.44 4.74 -4.68
C ALA A 341 -6.08 5.59 -3.60
N LYS A 342 -6.69 4.93 -2.61
CA LYS A 342 -7.32 5.60 -1.49
C LYS A 342 -7.33 4.68 -0.26
N LYS A 343 -7.18 5.28 0.91
CA LYS A 343 -7.44 4.60 2.19
C LYS A 343 -8.96 4.44 2.37
N THR A 344 -9.42 3.26 2.79
CA THR A 344 -10.85 3.01 2.98
C THR A 344 -11.37 3.80 4.18
N ARG A 345 -12.46 4.54 3.96
CA ARG A 345 -13.20 5.21 5.03
C ARG A 345 -14.68 4.98 4.87
N PHE A 346 -15.31 4.60 5.97
CA PHE A 346 -16.75 4.53 6.05
C PHE A 346 -17.22 5.48 7.15
N ASN A 347 -18.18 6.33 6.81
CA ASN A 347 -18.74 7.32 7.73
C ASN A 347 -17.67 8.20 8.42
N ASN A 348 -16.69 8.68 7.66
CA ASN A 348 -15.54 9.47 8.14
C ASN A 348 -14.62 8.78 9.17
N THR A 349 -14.73 7.46 9.32
CA THR A 349 -13.83 6.65 10.16
C THR A 349 -12.97 5.76 9.27
N ASP A 350 -11.68 5.64 9.60
CA ASP A 350 -10.78 4.72 8.89
C ASP A 350 -11.25 3.28 9.07
N PHE A 351 -11.03 2.45 8.04
CA PHE A 351 -11.35 1.03 8.08
C PHE A 351 -10.12 0.19 7.75
N GLY A 352 -9.98 -0.97 8.39
CA GLY A 352 -8.91 -1.91 8.04
C GLY A 352 -7.48 -1.48 8.40
N ASN A 353 -7.26 -0.26 8.93
CA ASN A 353 -5.92 0.30 9.12
C ASN A 353 -5.79 1.10 10.43
N LEU A 354 -4.78 0.80 11.22
CA LEU A 354 -4.33 1.54 12.39
C LEU A 354 -2.94 2.13 12.14
N SER A 355 -2.77 3.42 12.45
CA SER A 355 -1.49 4.11 12.38
C SER A 355 -0.77 4.06 13.72
N LEU A 356 0.47 3.58 13.72
CA LEU A 356 1.32 3.50 14.90
C LEU A 356 2.46 4.51 14.77
N ASP A 357 2.35 5.62 15.49
CA ASP A 357 3.35 6.70 15.48
C ASP A 357 4.33 6.51 16.64
N THR A 358 5.62 6.41 16.33
CA THR A 358 6.67 6.26 17.34
C THR A 358 7.84 7.15 17.02
N ALA A 359 8.60 7.55 18.04
CA ALA A 359 9.90 8.16 17.83
C ALA A 359 10.81 7.15 17.12
N ALA A 360 11.47 7.62 16.06
CA ALA A 360 12.31 6.82 15.19
C ALA A 360 13.44 7.72 14.68
N ALA A 361 14.55 7.72 15.44
CA ALA A 361 15.74 8.47 15.07
C ALA A 361 16.64 7.59 14.19
N ASP A 362 17.43 8.21 13.32
CA ASP A 362 18.46 7.50 12.58
C ASP A 362 19.52 7.01 13.58
N PRO A 363 19.81 5.69 13.65
CA PRO A 363 20.80 5.13 14.57
C PRO A 363 22.23 5.59 14.28
N ASN A 364 22.48 6.16 13.08
CA ASN A 364 23.79 6.70 12.70
C ASN A 364 23.87 8.23 12.83
N ALA A 365 22.79 8.92 13.20
CA ALA A 365 22.85 10.34 13.46
C ALA A 365 23.71 10.60 14.70
N ALA A 366 24.68 11.52 14.59
CA ALA A 366 25.46 11.96 15.73
C ALA A 366 24.52 12.48 16.84
N ALA A 367 24.78 12.04 18.07
CA ALA A 367 24.02 12.39 19.26
C ALA A 367 24.10 13.89 19.60
#